data_AF-A0AAV3S5W7-F1
#
_entry.id   AF-A0AAV3S5W7-F1
#
_cell.length_a   1.000
_cell.length_b   1.000
_cell.length_c   1.000
_cell.angle_alpha   90.00
_cell.angle_beta   90.00
_cell.angle_gamma   90.00
#
_symmetry.space_group_name_H-M   'P 1'
#
loop_
_entity.id
_entity.type
_entity.pdbx_description
1 polymer ?
#
loop_
_entity_poly.entity_id
_entity_poly.type
_entity_poly.pdbx_seq_one_letter_code
_entity_poly.pdbx_strand_id
1 'polypeptide(L)' 'MADAPVDRSACPRCGGDLDTFVLGDARAVACEDCGYADVPADHSPAERVDEESWASILRRYQRGGNDDGDDG' A
#
# COMPACT_ATOMS: atom_id res chain seq x y z
N MET A 1 -12.20 -27.54 -1.42
CA MET A 1 -11.13 -26.76 -0.79
C MET A 1 -11.80 -25.72 0.09
N ALA A 2 -12.10 -26.07 1.34
CA ALA A 2 -12.57 -25.09 2.32
C ALA A 2 -11.30 -24.49 2.95
N ASP A 3 -11.16 -23.17 2.84
CA ASP A 3 -10.08 -22.41 3.46
C ASP A 3 -10.13 -22.67 4.97
N ALA A 4 -9.02 -23.17 5.55
CA ALA A 4 -8.96 -23.42 6.98
C ALA A 4 -9.16 -22.09 7.72
N PRO A 5 -9.86 -22.07 8.87
CA PRO A 5 -9.99 -20.85 9.64
C PRO A 5 -8.59 -20.40 10.06
N VAL A 6 -8.09 -19.34 9.43
CA VAL A 6 -6.92 -18.61 9.93
C VAL A 6 -7.33 -18.11 11.31
N ASP A 7 -6.67 -18.61 12.34
CA ASP A 7 -6.84 -18.09 13.70
C ASP A 7 -6.47 -16.61 13.64
N ARG A 8 -7.48 -15.72 13.62
CA ARG A 8 -7.33 -14.26 13.49
C ARG A 8 -6.55 -13.61 14.65
N SER A 9 -6.10 -14.44 15.59
CA SER A 9 -5.31 -14.10 16.76
C SER A 9 -3.79 -14.17 16.49
N ALA A 10 -3.34 -14.90 15.47
CA ALA A 10 -1.92 -15.09 15.16
C ALA A 10 -1.47 -14.27 13.94
N CYS A 11 -0.23 -13.78 13.98
CA CYS A 11 0.35 -13.00 12.88
C CYS A 11 0.42 -13.86 11.60
N PRO A 12 -0.19 -13.43 10.48
CA PRO A 12 -0.20 -14.22 9.24
C PRO A 12 1.17 -14.33 8.58
N ARG A 13 2.16 -13.53 9.01
CA ARG A 13 3.51 -13.53 8.46
C ARG A 13 4.49 -14.43 9.22
N CYS A 14 4.41 -14.47 10.55
CA CYS A 14 5.40 -15.19 11.38
C CYS A 14 4.77 -16.14 12.40
N GLY A 15 3.44 -16.15 12.56
CA GLY A 15 2.74 -16.94 13.57
C GLY A 15 2.88 -16.41 15.00
N GLY A 16 3.54 -15.27 15.21
CA GLY A 16 3.66 -14.61 16.52
C GLY A 16 2.35 -13.96 16.98
N ASP A 17 2.37 -13.40 18.18
CA ASP A 17 1.22 -12.72 18.76
C ASP A 17 0.94 -11.38 18.07
N LEU A 18 -0.32 -10.95 18.13
CA LEU A 18 -0.77 -9.66 17.61
C LEU A 18 -1.20 -8.74 18.74
N ASP A 19 -0.64 -7.53 18.74
CA ASP A 19 -0.99 -6.44 19.65
C ASP A 19 -2.10 -5.57 19.06
N THR A 20 -2.96 -5.04 19.94
CA THR A 20 -3.99 -4.07 19.55
C THR A 20 -3.71 -2.71 20.19
N PHE A 21 -3.67 -1.67 19.36
CA PHE A 21 -3.56 -0.28 19.77
C PHE A 21 -4.90 0.44 19.62
N VAL A 22 -5.24 1.33 20.55
CA VAL A 22 -6.46 2.14 20.55
C VAL A 22 -6.10 3.61 20.75
N LEU A 23 -6.60 4.50 19.87
CA LEU A 23 -6.42 5.95 19.95
C LEU A 23 -7.73 6.66 19.59
N GLY A 24 -8.44 7.17 20.61
CA GLY A 24 -9.80 7.68 20.40
C GLY A 24 -10.71 6.57 19.87
N ASP A 25 -11.36 6.81 18.74
CA ASP A 25 -12.21 5.83 18.04
C ASP A 25 -11.43 4.93 17.06
N ALA A 26 -10.13 5.15 16.88
CA ALA A 26 -9.29 4.35 15.98
C ALA A 26 -8.72 3.12 16.69
N ARG A 27 -8.66 2.00 15.96
CA ARG A 27 -8.09 0.73 16.42
C ARG A 27 -7.15 0.17 15.36
N ALA A 28 -5.99 -0.32 15.77
CA ALA A 28 -4.99 -0.94 14.89
C ALA A 28 -4.49 -2.26 15.49
N VAL A 29 -4.13 -3.21 14.63
CA VAL A 29 -3.55 -4.50 15.02
C VAL A 29 -2.18 -4.64 14.37
N ALA A 30 -1.14 -4.96 15.14
CA ALA A 30 0.22 -5.13 14.63
C ALA A 30 0.97 -6.27 15.31
N CYS A 31 2.02 -6.76 14.67
CA CYS A 31 2.97 -7.74 15.22
C CYS A 31 4.31 -7.05 15.45
N GLU A 32 4.75 -6.97 16.70
CA GLU A 32 6.04 -6.36 17.04
C GLU A 32 7.24 -7.22 16.59
N ASP A 33 7.07 -8.54 16.44
CA ASP A 33 8.15 -9.44 16.04
C ASP A 33 8.63 -9.23 14.59
N CYS A 34 7.71 -8.92 13.67
CA CYS A 34 8.02 -8.87 12.24
C CYS A 34 7.55 -7.60 11.52
N GLY A 35 6.89 -6.69 12.23
CA GLY A 35 6.40 -5.41 11.70
C GLY A 35 5.17 -5.54 10.79
N TYR A 36 4.41 -6.64 10.88
CA TYR A 36 3.11 -6.72 10.23
C TYR A 36 2.13 -5.75 10.89
N ALA A 37 1.32 -5.05 10.11
CA ALA A 37 0.22 -4.22 10.60
C ALA A 37 -1.00 -4.42 9.71
N ASP A 38 -2.16 -4.71 10.31
CA ASP A 38 -3.44 -4.83 9.61
C ASP A 38 -3.99 -3.42 9.37
N VAL A 39 -3.54 -2.81 8.27
CA VAL A 39 -4.05 -1.52 7.81
C VAL A 39 -5.13 -1.79 6.76
N PRO A 40 -6.40 -1.43 7.02
CA PRO A 40 -7.43 -1.51 6.00
C PRO A 40 -7.04 -0.58 4.84
N ALA A 41 -6.72 -1.16 3.69
CA ALA A 41 -6.50 -0.41 2.46
C ALA A 41 -7.78 -0.48 1.63
N ASP A 42 -8.33 0.68 1.29
CA ASP A 42 -9.42 0.75 0.31
C ASP A 42 -8.83 0.49 -1.08
N HIS A 43 -9.13 -0.70 -1.61
CA HIS A 43 -8.75 -1.10 -2.97
C HIS A 43 -9.81 -0.72 -4.00
N SER A 44 -10.85 0.00 -3.60
CA SER A 44 -11.81 0.54 -4.54
C SER A 44 -11.12 1.57 -5.41
N PRO A 45 -11.37 1.56 -6.73
CA PRO A 45 -10.90 2.66 -7.56
C PRO A 45 -11.51 3.95 -7.01
N ALA A 46 -10.67 4.94 -6.73
CA ALA A 46 -11.16 6.27 -6.40
C ALA A 46 -12.07 6.79 -7.52
N GLU A 47 -13.04 7.63 -7.18
CA GLU A 47 -13.79 8.37 -8.19
C GLU A 47 -12.80 9.21 -9.00
N ARG A 48 -12.62 8.83 -10.28
CA ARG A 48 -11.58 9.36 -11.15
C ARG A 48 -11.90 10.83 -11.47
N VAL A 49 -11.25 11.77 -10.80
CA VAL A 49 -11.22 13.17 -11.23
C VAL A 49 -10.07 13.31 -12.22
N ASP A 50 -10.38 13.14 -13.52
CA ASP A 50 -9.45 13.31 -14.64
C ASP A 50 -7.99 12.87 -14.35
N GLU A 51 -7.79 11.59 -14.03
CA GLU A 51 -6.44 11.05 -13.82
C GLU A 51 -5.62 11.14 -15.13
N GLU A 52 -4.45 11.78 -15.07
CA GLU A 52 -3.52 11.77 -16.19
C GLU A 52 -3.13 10.33 -16.53
N SER A 53 -3.38 9.92 -17.78
CA SER A 53 -3.01 8.58 -18.23
C SER A 53 -1.50 8.32 -18.08
N TRP A 54 -1.13 7.09 -17.73
CA TRP A 54 0.27 6.63 -17.75
C TRP A 54 0.99 6.97 -19.05
N ALA A 55 0.30 6.86 -20.19
CA ALA A 55 0.83 7.24 -21.49
C ALA A 55 1.17 8.74 -21.58
N SER A 56 0.35 9.62 -20.99
CA SER A 56 0.64 11.06 -20.91
C SER A 56 1.90 11.34 -20.10
N ILE A 57 2.00 10.72 -18.92
CA ILE A 57 3.13 10.88 -18.00
C ILE A 57 4.43 10.39 -18.64
N LEU A 58 4.42 9.20 -19.26
CA LEU A 58 5.59 8.65 -19.94
C LEU A 58 6.04 9.51 -21.13
N ARG A 59 5.09 10.04 -21.91
CA ARG A 59 5.42 10.97 -23.00
C ARG A 59 6.07 12.27 -22.51
N ARG A 60 5.63 12.82 -21.37
CA ARG A 60 6.27 14.00 -20.77
C ARG A 60 7.68 13.68 -20.30
N TYR A 61 7.85 12.56 -19.59
CA TYR A 61 9.16 12.14 -19.10
C TYR A 61 10.18 11.97 -20.24
N GLN A 62 9.78 11.32 -21.33
CA GLN A 62 10.62 11.15 -22.52
C GLN A 62 10.94 12.46 -23.23
N ARG A 63 10.06 13.47 -23.16
CA ARG A 63 10.31 14.79 -23.73
C ARG A 63 11.34 15.56 -22.91
N GLY A 64 11.19 15.58 -21.59
CA GLY A 64 12.08 16.32 -20.69
C GLY A 64 13.50 15.74 -20.57
N GLY A 65 13.72 14.49 -20.95
CA GLY A 65 15.07 13.89 -21.01
C GLY A 65 15.87 14.24 -22.27
N ASN A 66 15.31 15.01 -23.21
CA ASN A 66 16.01 15.45 -24.43
C ASN A 66 16.47 16.92 -24.37
N ASP A 67 16.22 17.62 -23.26
CA ASP A 67 16.58 19.04 -23.08
C ASP A 67 17.93 19.23 -22.32
N ASP A 68 18.60 18.15 -21.90
CA ASP A 68 19.93 18.18 -21.24
C ASP A 68 21.13 18.06 -22.23
N GLY A 69 20.91 18.34 -23.52
CA GLY A 69 21.84 17.99 -24.61
C GLY A 69 22.40 19.15 -25.45
N ASP A 70 22.35 20.40 -24.97
CA ASP A 70 22.98 21.55 -25.65
C ASP A 70 23.87 22.32 -24.66
N ASP A 71 25.04 21.78 -24.38
CA ASP A 71 26.19 22.53 -23.87
C ASP A 71 27.41 22.09 -24.70
N GLY A 72 27.64 22.81 -25.82
CA GLY A 72 28.93 23.06 -26.47
C GLY A 72 29.80 21.88 -26.92
#